data_AF-A0AAN6GZB4-F1
#
_entry.id   AF-A0AAN6GZB4-F1
#
_cell.length_a   1.000
_cell.length_b   1.000
_cell.length_c   1.000
_cell.angle_alpha   90.00
_cell.angle_beta   90.00
_cell.angle_gamma   90.00
#
_symmetry.space_group_name_H-M   'P 1'
#
loop_
_entity.id
_entity.type
_entity.pdbx_description
1 polymer ?
#
loop_
_entity_poly.entity_id
_entity_poly.type
_entity_poly.pdbx_seq_one_letter_code
_entity_poly.pdbx_strand_id
1 'polypeptide(L)'
;MSSFFSRLRGERLKNTGSLARDLLASERTFLAFTRTGLGFIALGVALEKVEALAAISPTLLHLENSRTKLAAGTLVGTGSLIIAHGTTRYFGVLKDLREGYFRPNRIGIMGLAAVSVGLAFAGCLLVMENEAEQARKNGNKVQDAPQAKPPPTTPLKP
;
A
#
# COMPACT_ATOMS: atom_id res chain seq x y z
N MET A 1 7.99 -16.37 -21.19
CA MET A 1 7.37 -15.24 -20.45
C MET A 1 6.81 -14.11 -21.34
N SER A 2 6.74 -14.24 -22.68
CA SER A 2 6.28 -13.16 -23.59
C SER A 2 4.77 -13.19 -23.94
N SER A 3 4.06 -14.28 -23.66
CA SER A 3 2.64 -14.45 -24.06
C SER A 3 1.63 -13.76 -23.12
N PHE A 4 1.95 -13.61 -21.83
CA PHE A 4 1.05 -12.95 -20.88
C PHE A 4 0.97 -11.43 -21.12
N PHE A 5 2.11 -10.81 -21.44
CA PHE A 5 2.18 -9.37 -21.76
C PHE A 5 1.51 -9.01 -23.09
N SER A 6 1.50 -9.92 -24.08
CA SER A 6 0.83 -9.66 -25.37
C SER A 6 -0.69 -9.75 -25.28
N ARG A 7 -1.24 -10.63 -24.44
CA ARG A 7 -2.70 -10.71 -24.17
C ARG A 7 -3.26 -9.52 -23.39
N LEU A 8 -2.40 -8.78 -22.69
CA LEU A 8 -2.78 -7.59 -21.94
C LEU A 8 -2.82 -6.31 -22.79
N ARG A 9 -2.26 -6.32 -24.01
CA ARG A 9 -2.43 -5.20 -24.96
C ARG A 9 -3.84 -5.24 -25.51
N GLY A 10 -4.69 -4.32 -25.01
CA GLY A 10 -6.02 -4.11 -25.57
C GLY A 10 -5.98 -3.81 -27.07
N GLU A 11 -7.08 -4.16 -27.75
CA GLU A 11 -7.26 -3.86 -29.16
C GLU A 11 -7.18 -2.35 -29.42
N ARG A 12 -6.60 -2.00 -30.58
CA ARG A 12 -6.59 -0.62 -31.07
C ARG A 12 -7.96 -0.30 -31.63
N LEU A 13 -8.72 0.54 -30.94
CA LEU A 13 -9.99 1.05 -31.43
C LEU A 13 -9.73 2.29 -32.27
N LYS A 14 -10.48 2.49 -33.36
CA LYS A 14 -10.38 3.72 -34.14
C LYS A 14 -10.84 4.89 -33.29
N ASN A 15 -10.03 5.95 -33.16
CA ASN A 15 -10.45 7.13 -32.44
C ASN A 15 -11.37 7.98 -33.34
N THR A 16 -12.67 7.95 -33.05
CA THR A 16 -13.69 8.78 -33.73
C THR A 16 -13.98 10.08 -32.98
N GLY A 17 -13.31 10.31 -31.84
CA GLY A 17 -13.48 11.48 -30.98
C GLY A 17 -12.44 12.57 -31.25
N SER A 18 -12.49 13.62 -30.42
CA SER A 18 -11.52 14.72 -30.47
C SER A 18 -10.21 14.34 -29.78
N LEU A 19 -9.11 14.36 -30.55
CA LEU A 19 -7.76 14.13 -30.04
C LEU A 19 -7.41 15.07 -28.88
N ALA A 20 -7.76 16.36 -28.99
CA ALA A 20 -7.45 17.36 -27.97
C ALA A 20 -8.12 17.04 -26.62
N ARG A 21 -9.36 16.55 -26.65
CA ARG A 21 -10.10 16.17 -25.44
C ARG A 21 -9.49 14.95 -24.75
N ASP A 22 -9.16 13.92 -25.52
CA ASP A 22 -8.63 12.67 -24.99
C ASP A 22 -7.19 12.87 -24.45
N LEU A 23 -6.41 13.72 -25.11
CA LEU A 23 -5.09 14.13 -24.66
C LEU A 23 -5.17 14.91 -23.34
N LEU A 24 -6.02 15.93 -23.25
CA LEU A 24 -6.22 16.72 -22.03
C LEU A 24 -6.69 15.84 -20.85
N ALA A 25 -7.51 14.83 -21.12
CA ALA A 25 -7.89 13.83 -20.11
C ALA A 25 -6.68 12.97 -19.65
N SER A 26 -5.82 12.57 -20.59
CA SER A 26 -4.61 11.81 -20.28
C SER A 26 -3.61 12.62 -19.46
N GLU A 27 -3.44 13.90 -19.76
CA GLU A 27 -2.59 14.84 -19.02
C GLU A 27 -3.08 15.04 -17.59
N ARG A 28 -4.38 15.27 -17.38
CA ARG A 28 -4.95 15.39 -16.02
C ARG A 28 -4.68 14.15 -15.18
N THR A 29 -4.79 12.97 -15.78
CA THR A 29 -4.53 11.74 -15.05
C THR A 29 -3.03 11.54 -14.79
N PHE A 30 -2.16 11.94 -15.72
CA PHE A 30 -0.72 11.96 -15.49
C PHE A 30 -0.34 12.88 -14.33
N LEU A 31 -0.86 14.10 -14.30
CA LEU A 31 -0.63 15.05 -13.21
C LEU A 31 -1.15 14.52 -11.86
N ALA A 32 -2.27 13.81 -11.85
CA ALA A 32 -2.76 13.15 -10.65
C ALA A 32 -1.77 12.08 -10.14
N PHE A 33 -1.26 11.22 -11.01
CA PHE A 33 -0.23 10.23 -10.64
C PHE A 33 1.05 10.88 -10.13
N THR A 34 1.51 11.95 -10.80
CA THR A 34 2.69 12.70 -10.38
C THR A 34 2.49 13.32 -9.00
N ARG A 35 1.33 13.93 -8.75
CA ARG A 35 0.99 14.50 -7.43
C ARG A 35 1.03 13.45 -6.33
N THR A 36 0.38 12.31 -6.54
CA THR A 36 0.36 11.25 -5.52
C THR A 36 1.75 10.66 -5.30
N GLY A 37 2.51 10.44 -6.38
CA GLY A 37 3.86 9.88 -6.29
C GLY A 37 4.85 10.81 -5.57
N LEU A 38 4.78 12.12 -5.86
CA LEU A 38 5.55 13.13 -5.12
C LEU A 38 5.17 13.19 -3.64
N GLY A 39 3.89 13.02 -3.30
CA GLY A 39 3.45 12.94 -1.90
C GLY A 39 4.10 11.76 -1.16
N PHE A 40 4.14 10.58 -1.78
CA PHE A 40 4.81 9.40 -1.22
C PHE A 40 6.33 9.61 -1.07
N ILE A 41 6.98 10.16 -2.09
CA ILE A 41 8.42 10.47 -2.01
C ILE A 41 8.70 11.47 -0.89
N ALA A 42 7.93 12.56 -0.82
CA ALA A 42 8.10 13.59 0.20
C ALA A 42 7.91 13.03 1.62
N LEU A 43 6.90 12.20 1.83
CA LEU A 43 6.68 11.55 3.12
C LEU A 43 7.81 10.58 3.47
N GLY A 44 8.37 9.85 2.48
CA GLY A 44 9.49 8.94 2.70
C GLY A 44 10.76 9.69 3.11
N VAL A 45 11.06 10.79 2.43
CA VAL A 45 12.17 11.68 2.79
C VAL A 45 11.94 12.32 4.16
N ALA A 46 10.72 12.74 4.48
CA ALA A 46 10.40 13.31 5.79
C ALA A 46 10.66 12.32 6.93
N LEU A 47 10.34 11.03 6.76
CA LEU A 47 10.65 9.99 7.74
C LEU A 47 12.15 9.87 8.00
N GLU A 48 12.99 9.88 6.96
CA GLU A 48 14.46 9.87 7.15
C GLU A 48 14.97 11.11 7.89
N LYS A 49 14.36 12.28 7.65
CA LYS A 49 14.75 13.53 8.35
C LYS A 49 14.37 13.52 9.81
N VAL A 50 13.21 12.97 10.16
CA VAL A 50 12.76 12.79 11.56
C VAL A 50 13.73 11.87 12.30
N GLU A 51 14.18 10.78 11.66
CA GLU A 51 15.18 9.89 12.25
C GLU A 51 16.55 10.54 12.42
N ALA A 52 17.02 11.28 11.40
CA ALA A 52 18.31 11.98 11.49
C ALA A 52 18.33 12.98 12.66
N LEU A 53 17.19 13.62 12.96
CA LEU A 53 17.04 14.50 14.12
C LEU A 53 16.98 13.70 15.44
N ALA A 54 16.27 12.57 15.46
CA ALA A 54 16.18 11.71 16.63
C ALA A 54 17.52 11.05 17.02
N ALA A 55 18.38 10.75 16.04
CA ALA A 55 19.71 10.18 16.26
C ALA A 55 20.66 11.11 17.05
N ILE A 56 20.38 12.41 17.08
CA ILE A 56 21.14 13.40 17.86
C ILE A 56 20.76 13.32 19.36
N SER A 57 19.62 12.69 19.71
CA SER A 57 19.19 12.45 21.09
C SER A 57 19.28 10.94 21.42
N PRO A 58 20.43 10.45 21.92
CA PRO A 58 20.77 9.02 21.94
C PRO A 58 19.98 8.17 22.94
N THR A 59 19.07 8.76 23.73
CA THR A 59 18.50 8.11 24.91
C THR A 59 17.24 7.26 24.63
N LEU A 60 16.59 7.34 23.45
CA LEU A 60 15.30 6.67 23.21
C LEU A 60 15.22 5.60 22.10
N LEU A 61 16.21 5.43 21.20
CA LEU A 61 15.92 4.79 19.89
C LEU A 61 16.91 3.75 19.34
N HIS A 62 17.62 3.01 20.20
CA HIS A 62 18.58 2.00 19.72
C HIS A 62 17.92 0.76 19.05
N LEU A 63 16.58 0.61 19.09
CA LEU A 63 15.86 -0.60 18.67
C LEU A 63 15.06 -0.46 17.34
N GLU A 64 14.89 0.74 16.78
CA GLU A 64 13.92 0.97 15.68
C GLU A 64 14.53 1.41 14.32
N ASN A 65 15.84 1.69 14.28
CA ASN A 65 16.53 2.28 13.11
C ASN A 65 16.37 1.50 11.79
N SER A 66 16.18 0.17 11.83
CA SER A 66 16.11 -0.64 10.61
C SER A 66 14.73 -0.69 9.98
N ARG A 67 13.64 -0.67 10.78
CA ARG A 67 12.27 -0.75 10.26
C ARG A 67 11.83 0.55 9.62
N THR A 68 12.19 1.69 10.20
CA THR A 68 11.83 3.00 9.66
C THR A 68 12.59 3.32 8.38
N LYS A 69 13.88 2.97 8.30
CA LYS A 69 14.65 3.09 7.04
C LYS A 69 14.03 2.27 5.92
N LEU A 70 13.62 1.04 6.22
CA LEU A 70 12.87 0.22 5.27
C LEU A 70 11.53 0.87 4.90
N ALA A 71 10.79 1.41 5.88
CA ALA A 71 9.54 2.12 5.62
C ALA A 71 9.74 3.34 4.71
N ALA A 72 10.72 4.20 5.00
CA ALA A 72 11.08 5.35 4.18
C ALA A 72 11.47 4.92 2.75
N GLY A 73 12.32 3.89 2.63
CA GLY A 73 12.72 3.31 1.35
C GLY A 73 11.54 2.76 0.54
N THR A 74 10.62 2.02 1.18
CA THR A 74 9.40 1.51 0.51
C THR A 74 8.49 2.63 0.04
N LEU A 75 8.44 3.74 0.77
CA LEU A 75 7.58 4.87 0.45
C LEU A 75 8.13 5.68 -0.74
N VAL A 76 9.43 5.96 -0.74
CA VAL A 76 10.13 6.58 -1.87
C VAL A 76 10.06 5.67 -3.10
N GLY A 77 10.30 4.38 -2.92
CA GLY A 77 10.21 3.37 -3.99
C GLY A 77 8.81 3.30 -4.60
N THR A 78 7.76 3.24 -3.77
CA THR A 78 6.37 3.21 -4.22
C THR A 78 5.99 4.51 -4.93
N GLY A 79 6.35 5.67 -4.39
CA GLY A 79 6.10 6.96 -5.03
C GLY A 79 6.79 7.08 -6.40
N SER A 80 8.04 6.62 -6.50
CA SER A 80 8.80 6.58 -7.76
C SER A 80 8.14 5.66 -8.79
N LEU A 81 7.68 4.48 -8.35
CA LEU A 81 6.96 3.53 -9.20
C LEU A 81 5.65 4.10 -9.74
N ILE A 82 4.90 4.83 -8.91
CA ILE A 82 3.65 5.50 -9.32
C ILE A 82 3.93 6.52 -10.44
N ILE A 83 4.98 7.34 -10.31
CA ILE A 83 5.36 8.33 -11.34
C ILE A 83 5.81 7.63 -12.62
N ALA A 84 6.66 6.60 -12.51
CA ALA A 84 7.13 5.83 -13.66
C ALA A 84 5.97 5.16 -14.42
N HIS A 85 5.03 4.55 -13.69
CA HIS A 85 3.82 3.98 -14.28
C HIS A 85 2.94 5.06 -14.96
N GLY A 86 2.73 6.20 -14.31
CA GLY A 86 2.01 7.33 -14.91
C GLY A 86 2.65 7.81 -16.22
N THR A 87 3.98 7.87 -16.25
CA THR A 87 4.78 8.32 -17.40
C THR A 87 4.68 7.35 -18.57
N THR A 88 4.93 6.05 -18.33
CA THR A 88 4.81 5.00 -19.36
C THR A 88 3.41 4.94 -19.96
N ARG A 89 2.37 5.09 -19.12
CA ARG A 89 0.98 5.19 -19.58
C ARG A 89 0.76 6.42 -20.46
N TYR A 90 1.20 7.60 -20.03
CA TYR A 90 0.99 8.85 -20.76
C TYR A 90 1.59 8.78 -22.18
N PHE A 91 2.85 8.37 -22.30
CA PHE A 91 3.51 8.25 -23.61
C PHE A 91 2.91 7.16 -24.50
N GLY A 92 2.44 6.06 -23.92
CA GLY A 92 1.71 5.02 -24.67
C GLY A 92 0.42 5.56 -25.28
N VAL A 93 -0.40 6.23 -24.47
CA VAL A 93 -1.66 6.86 -24.93
C VAL A 93 -1.38 7.96 -25.96
N LEU A 94 -0.37 8.80 -25.72
CA LEU A 94 0.01 9.86 -26.66
C LEU A 94 0.39 9.30 -28.04
N LYS A 95 1.15 8.20 -28.07
CA LYS A 95 1.52 7.53 -29.32
C LYS A 95 0.31 6.97 -30.05
N ASP A 96 -0.56 6.24 -29.34
CA ASP A 96 -1.76 5.65 -29.95
C ASP A 96 -2.71 6.74 -30.47
N LEU A 97 -2.92 7.82 -29.70
CA LEU A 97 -3.78 8.95 -30.11
C LEU A 97 -3.25 9.68 -31.35
N ARG A 98 -1.92 9.86 -31.48
CA ARG A 98 -1.31 10.46 -32.69
C ARG A 98 -1.48 9.59 -33.93
N GLU A 99 -1.53 8.27 -33.76
CA GLU A 99 -1.78 7.32 -34.84
C GLU A 99 -3.28 7.23 -35.20
N GLY A 100 -4.16 7.98 -34.53
CA GLY A 100 -5.62 7.95 -34.74
C GLY A 100 -6.32 6.76 -34.07
N TYR A 101 -5.64 6.09 -33.14
CA TYR A 101 -6.17 4.95 -32.40
C TYR A 101 -6.34 5.27 -30.91
N PHE A 102 -7.31 4.61 -30.28
CA PHE A 102 -7.51 4.61 -28.85
C PHE A 102 -7.26 3.19 -28.33
N ARG A 103 -6.31 3.04 -27.41
CA ARG A 103 -6.12 1.77 -26.69
C ARG A 103 -6.67 1.90 -25.27
N PRO A 104 -7.69 1.10 -24.91
CA PRO A 104 -8.14 1.01 -23.52
C PRO A 104 -6.99 0.57 -22.61
N ASN A 105 -6.77 1.31 -21.52
CA ASN A 105 -5.69 1.04 -20.57
C ASN A 105 -6.00 -0.16 -19.65
N ARG A 106 -6.02 -1.38 -20.23
CA ARG A 106 -6.31 -2.62 -19.49
C ARG A 106 -5.24 -2.92 -18.44
N ILE A 107 -3.96 -2.68 -18.76
CA ILE A 107 -2.84 -2.94 -17.85
C ILE A 107 -2.93 -2.08 -16.59
N GLY A 108 -3.13 -0.76 -16.75
CA GLY A 108 -3.20 0.12 -15.57
C GLY A 108 -4.43 -0.13 -14.70
N ILE A 109 -5.59 -0.46 -15.29
CA ILE A 109 -6.81 -0.78 -14.54
C ILE A 109 -6.66 -2.10 -13.80
N MET A 110 -6.18 -3.15 -14.48
CA MET A 110 -5.94 -4.45 -13.84
C MET A 110 -4.85 -4.39 -12.78
N GLY A 111 -3.78 -3.65 -13.05
CA GLY A 111 -2.68 -3.45 -12.08
C GLY A 111 -3.16 -2.73 -10.83
N LEU A 112 -3.92 -1.63 -10.99
CA LEU A 112 -4.48 -0.91 -9.85
C LEU A 112 -5.47 -1.78 -9.06
N ALA A 113 -6.37 -2.49 -9.74
CA ALA A 113 -7.31 -3.39 -9.10
C ALA A 113 -6.61 -4.52 -8.32
N ALA A 114 -5.57 -5.13 -8.89
CA ALA A 114 -4.79 -6.16 -8.22
C ALA A 114 -4.07 -5.64 -6.98
N VAL A 115 -3.49 -4.43 -7.05
CA VAL A 115 -2.86 -3.78 -5.89
C VAL A 115 -3.88 -3.49 -4.80
N SER A 116 -5.05 -2.97 -5.14
CA SER A 116 -6.12 -2.69 -4.17
C SER A 116 -6.61 -3.97 -3.47
N VAL A 117 -6.82 -5.06 -4.22
CA VAL A 117 -7.20 -6.36 -3.66
C VAL A 117 -6.09 -6.92 -2.77
N GLY A 118 -4.84 -6.85 -3.22
CA GLY A 118 -3.68 -7.30 -2.44
C GLY A 118 -3.54 -6.54 -1.12
N LEU A 119 -3.73 -5.23 -1.13
CA LEU A 119 -3.66 -4.40 0.07
C LEU A 119 -4.81 -4.71 1.05
N ALA A 120 -6.02 -4.90 0.55
CA ALA A 120 -7.17 -5.30 1.36
C ALA A 120 -6.97 -6.69 1.99
N PHE A 121 -6.45 -7.64 1.22
CA PHE A 121 -6.17 -9.00 1.71
C PHE A 121 -5.06 -8.99 2.77
N ALA A 122 -3.96 -8.28 2.54
CA ALA A 122 -2.89 -8.12 3.51
C ALA A 122 -3.39 -7.46 4.81
N GLY A 123 -4.22 -6.42 4.70
CA GLY A 123 -4.86 -5.79 5.86
C GLY A 123 -5.73 -6.75 6.66
N CYS A 124 -6.52 -7.60 5.98
CA CYS A 124 -7.34 -8.61 6.63
C CYS A 124 -6.50 -9.67 7.37
N LEU A 125 -5.42 -10.16 6.74
CA LEU A 125 -4.51 -11.10 7.39
C LEU A 125 -3.87 -10.53 8.65
N LEU A 126 -3.41 -9.27 8.61
CA LEU A 126 -2.83 -8.60 9.77
C LEU A 126 -3.85 -8.42 10.91
N VAL A 127 -5.12 -8.16 10.60
CA VAL A 127 -6.19 -8.06 11.62
C VAL A 127 -6.43 -9.41 12.28
N MET A 128 -6.49 -10.50 11.50
CA MET A 128 -6.69 -11.85 12.04
C MET A 128 -5.53 -12.30 12.93
N GLU A 129 -4.28 -11.99 12.55
CA GLU A 129 -3.10 -12.26 13.38
C GLU A 129 -3.16 -11.48 14.70
N ASN A 130 -3.54 -10.20 14.65
CA ASN A 130 -3.71 -9.37 15.84
C ASN A 130 -4.79 -9.92 16.79
N GLU A 131 -5.94 -10.35 16.26
CA GLU A 131 -7.01 -10.95 17.07
C GLU A 131 -6.57 -12.28 17.70
N ALA A 132 -5.81 -13.11 16.96
CA ALA A 132 -5.27 -14.36 17.47
C ALA A 132 -4.24 -14.15 18.60
N GLU A 133 -3.37 -13.14 18.49
CA GLU A 133 -2.43 -12.77 19.56
C GLU A 133 -3.16 -12.26 20.81
N GLN A 134 -4.21 -11.45 20.64
CA GLN A 134 -5.03 -10.95 21.74
C GLN A 134 -5.72 -12.11 22.49
N ALA A 135 -6.28 -13.07 21.75
CA ALA A 135 -6.93 -14.25 22.32
C ALA A 135 -5.94 -15.12 23.13
N ARG A 136 -4.71 -15.31 22.62
CA ARG A 136 -3.64 -16.03 23.33
C ARG A 136 -3.25 -15.34 24.64
N LYS A 137 -3.04 -14.01 24.62
CA LYS A 137 -2.69 -13.24 25.82
C LYS A 137 -3.78 -13.27 26.88
N ASN A 138 -5.04 -13.20 26.47
CA ASN A 138 -6.19 -13.28 27.39
C ASN A 138 -6.32 -14.66 28.03
N GLY A 139 -6.12 -15.75 27.28
CA GLY A 139 -6.14 -17.11 27.82
C GLY A 139 -5.05 -17.36 28.87
N ASN A 140 -3.83 -16.86 28.64
CA ASN A 140 -2.73 -17.01 29.59
C ASN A 140 -2.99 -16.25 30.90
N LYS A 141 -3.54 -15.03 30.82
CA LYS A 141 -3.94 -14.24 32.01
C LYS A 141 -4.98 -14.92 32.89
N VAL A 142 -5.91 -15.68 32.30
CA VAL A 142 -6.95 -16.40 33.06
C VAL A 142 -6.37 -17.62 33.77
N GLN A 143 -5.36 -18.28 33.18
CA GLN A 143 -4.68 -19.43 33.78
C GLN A 143 -3.72 -19.03 34.92
N ASP A 144 -3.09 -17.86 34.81
CA ASP A 144 -2.17 -17.29 35.80
C ASP A 144 -2.91 -16.57 36.95
N ALA A 145 -4.24 -16.45 36.89
CA ALA A 145 -5.03 -15.91 37.98
C ALA A 145 -4.93 -16.84 39.21
N PRO A 146 -4.63 -16.32 40.42
CA PRO A 146 -4.52 -17.14 41.61
C PRO A 146 -5.84 -17.91 41.79
N GLN A 147 -5.77 -19.25 41.81
CA GLN A 147 -6.90 -20.12 42.16
C GLN A 147 -7.52 -19.56 43.44
N ALA A 148 -8.71 -18.97 43.32
CA ALA A 148 -9.43 -18.42 44.46
C ALA A 148 -9.67 -19.57 45.44
N LYS A 149 -9.04 -19.48 46.61
CA LYS A 149 -9.15 -20.46 47.69
C LYS A 149 -10.65 -20.73 47.93
N PRO A 150 -11.11 -22.00 47.94
CA PRO A 150 -12.52 -22.30 48.07
C PRO A 150 -13.09 -21.67 49.34
N PRO A 151 -14.35 -21.17 49.30
CA PRO A 151 -14.96 -20.49 50.43
C PRO A 151 -14.97 -21.40 51.66
N PRO A 152 -14.69 -20.87 52.86
CA PRO A 152 -14.64 -21.67 54.07
C PRO A 152 -16.00 -22.35 54.32
N THR A 153 -15.99 -23.68 54.31
CA THR A 153 -17.15 -24.49 54.70
C THR A 153 -17.42 -24.25 56.18
N THR A 154 -18.43 -23.43 56.46
CA THR A 154 -18.93 -23.26 57.83
C THR A 154 -19.74 -24.51 58.18
N PRO A 155 -19.39 -25.26 59.23
CA PRO A 155 -20.17 -26.43 59.62
C PRO A 155 -21.51 -25.96 60.19
N LEU A 156 -22.60 -26.43 59.58
CA LEU A 156 -23.95 -26.35 60.14
C LEU A 156 -23.95 -27.08 61.49
N LYS A 157 -24.24 -26.34 62.56
CA LYS A 157 -24.40 -26.87 63.91
C LYS A 157 -25.78 -27.54 64.02
N PRO A 158 -25.89 -28.73 64.66
CA PRO A 158 -27.15 -29.45 64.81
C PRO A 158 -28.16 -28.70 65.69
#